data_AF-A0A453PNW0-F1
#
_entry.id   AF-A0A453PNW0-F1
#
_cell.length_a   1.000
_cell.length_b   1.000
_cell.length_c   1.000
_cell.angle_alpha   90.00
_cell.angle_beta   90.00
_cell.angle_gamma   90.00
#
_symmetry.space_group_name_H-M   'P 1'
#
loop_
_entity.id
_entity.type
_entity.pdbx_description
1 polymer ?
#
loop_
_entity_poly.entity_id
_entity_poly.type
_entity_poly.pdbx_seq_one_letter_code
_entity_poly.pdbx_strand_id
1 'polypeptide(L)'
;IKVIILAIIPRSFGLSTTADDAKNYLRVIILLQYVPRIIRFVPLLGGRQSATGFIFESAWANFVINLLMFVLAGHVVGSCWYLFGLQRVNQCLQNACSVSNISSCKVFRDCGLNFDIGGQNEQISQQWVNEPASTACFDTGNDTNFQYGIYQQAVLLATKHSAVTRYVYSLFWGFQQISTLAGNLIPSYFEGEVLFTMAIVGLGLLLFALLIGNMQNFLQALGSRKLEMQLRRRDVEQWMSHRRLPEDLRR
;
A
#
# COMPACT_ATOMS: atom_id res chain seq x y z
N ILE A 1 -20.81 9.24 -0.67
CA ILE A 1 -19.48 9.71 -0.18
C ILE A 1 -19.24 11.21 -0.47
N LYS A 2 -20.25 11.98 -0.94
CA LYS A 2 -20.14 13.45 -0.95
C LYS A 2 -20.28 14.10 0.44
N VAL A 3 -20.88 13.39 1.41
CA VAL A 3 -21.23 13.94 2.74
C VAL A 3 -20.04 13.93 3.72
N ILE A 4 -19.12 12.96 3.65
CA ILE A 4 -17.97 12.89 4.57
C ILE A 4 -16.93 13.96 4.25
N ILE A 5 -16.76 14.30 2.96
CA ILE A 5 -15.88 15.39 2.51
C ILE A 5 -16.38 16.74 3.06
N LEU A 6 -17.70 16.91 3.18
CA LEU A 6 -18.29 18.15 3.72
C LEU A 6 -18.37 18.17 5.25
N ALA A 7 -18.37 17.02 5.94
CA ALA A 7 -18.51 16.97 7.39
C ALA A 7 -17.18 17.20 8.14
N ILE A 8 -16.05 16.86 7.52
CA ILE A 8 -14.70 17.07 8.09
C ILE A 8 -14.13 18.44 7.68
N ILE A 9 -14.67 19.04 6.61
CA ILE A 9 -14.39 20.40 6.16
C ILE A 9 -15.60 21.28 6.55
N PRO A 10 -15.94 21.43 7.84
CA PRO A 10 -15.52 22.65 8.55
C PRO A 10 -15.50 22.48 10.08
N ARG A 11 -14.32 22.54 10.73
CA ARG A 11 -14.11 23.13 12.09
C ARG A 11 -12.72 22.91 12.68
N SER A 12 -11.85 22.10 12.09
CA SER A 12 -10.44 21.99 12.55
C SER A 12 -9.49 23.03 11.92
N PHE A 13 -9.97 23.86 10.98
CA PHE A 13 -9.19 24.95 10.36
C PHE A 13 -8.98 26.17 11.25
N GLY A 14 -9.42 26.13 12.51
CA GLY A 14 -9.15 27.14 13.52
C GLY A 14 -8.33 26.53 14.64
N LEU A 15 -7.02 26.34 14.42
CA LEU A 15 -5.93 26.51 15.37
C LEU A 15 -4.63 25.99 14.71
N SER A 16 -3.80 26.93 14.23
CA SER A 16 -2.34 26.79 14.07
C SER A 16 -1.78 25.45 13.57
N THR A 17 -2.13 25.05 12.34
CA THR A 17 -1.38 24.03 11.58
C THR A 17 -0.73 24.71 10.37
N THR A 18 0.58 24.54 10.20
CA THR A 18 1.35 25.10 9.08
C THR A 18 0.80 24.54 7.77
N ALA A 19 0.83 25.34 6.70
CA ALA A 19 0.28 24.97 5.39
C ALA A 19 0.86 23.67 4.79
N ASP A 20 2.04 23.26 5.27
CA ASP A 20 2.77 22.05 4.86
C ASP A 20 2.14 20.77 5.40
N ASP A 21 1.66 20.83 6.64
CA ASP A 21 0.96 19.72 7.28
C ASP A 21 -0.36 19.46 6.56
N ALA A 22 -1.11 20.52 6.27
CA ALA A 22 -2.41 20.42 5.59
C ALA A 22 -2.33 19.77 4.20
N LYS A 23 -1.31 20.10 3.40
CA LYS A 23 -1.08 19.50 2.06
C LYS A 23 -0.74 18.01 2.14
N ASN A 24 0.09 17.64 3.11
CA ASN A 24 0.50 16.27 3.36
C ASN A 24 -0.66 15.41 3.88
N TYR A 25 -1.45 15.94 4.83
CA TYR A 25 -2.68 15.30 5.29
C TYR A 25 -3.69 15.13 4.15
N LEU A 26 -3.82 16.10 3.25
CA LEU A 26 -4.75 15.99 2.11
C LEU A 26 -4.38 14.82 1.19
N ARG A 27 -3.08 14.63 0.87
CA ARG A 27 -2.60 13.50 0.05
C ARG A 27 -2.82 12.17 0.75
N VAL A 28 -2.55 12.11 2.06
CA VAL A 28 -2.81 10.92 2.89
C VAL A 28 -4.30 10.61 2.95
N ILE A 29 -5.17 11.61 3.08
CA ILE A 29 -6.63 11.45 3.07
C ILE A 29 -7.14 10.94 1.72
N ILE A 30 -6.58 11.42 0.61
CA ILE A 30 -6.93 10.93 -0.74
C ILE A 30 -6.52 9.45 -0.90
N LEU A 31 -5.34 9.05 -0.41
CA LEU A 31 -4.90 7.65 -0.36
C LEU A 31 -5.78 6.80 0.58
N LEU A 32 -6.13 7.34 1.76
CA LEU A 32 -7.04 6.70 2.71
C LEU A 32 -8.45 6.55 2.16
N GLN A 33 -8.93 7.45 1.28
CA GLN A 33 -10.22 7.30 0.60
C GLN A 33 -10.25 6.14 -0.41
N TYR A 34 -9.10 5.65 -0.85
CA TYR A 34 -9.04 4.39 -1.61
C TYR A 34 -9.33 3.17 -0.72
N VAL A 35 -9.07 3.23 0.58
CA VAL A 35 -9.32 2.11 1.52
C VAL A 35 -10.81 1.76 1.63
N PRO A 36 -11.75 2.72 1.83
CA PRO A 36 -13.19 2.45 1.75
C PRO A 36 -13.66 1.93 0.38
N ARG A 37 -12.98 2.29 -0.72
CA ARG A 37 -13.28 1.72 -2.04
C ARG A 37 -12.90 0.24 -2.06
N ILE A 38 -11.72 -0.13 -1.58
CA ILE A 38 -11.27 -1.52 -1.46
C ILE A 38 -12.22 -2.31 -0.53
N ILE A 39 -12.59 -1.75 0.63
CA ILE A 39 -13.53 -2.37 1.58
C ILE A 39 -14.91 -2.57 0.92
N ARG A 40 -15.37 -1.65 0.05
CA ARG A 40 -16.62 -1.82 -0.70
C ARG A 40 -16.57 -2.95 -1.74
N PHE A 41 -15.39 -3.38 -2.17
CA PHE A 41 -15.24 -4.57 -3.02
C PHE A 41 -15.21 -5.88 -2.21
N VAL A 42 -15.02 -5.83 -0.89
CA VAL A 42 -15.02 -7.03 -0.01
C VAL A 42 -16.35 -7.79 -0.03
N PRO A 43 -17.55 -7.15 -0.01
CA PRO A 43 -18.82 -7.85 -0.17
C PRO A 43 -19.00 -8.59 -1.50
N LEU A 44 -18.28 -8.19 -2.56
CA LEU A 44 -18.27 -8.91 -3.84
C LEU A 44 -17.44 -10.20 -3.76
N LEU A 45 -16.49 -10.28 -2.83
CA LEU A 45 -15.70 -11.48 -2.55
C LEU A 45 -16.43 -12.46 -1.62
N GLY A 46 -17.37 -11.98 -0.80
CA GLY A 46 -18.13 -12.77 0.17
C GLY A 46 -19.24 -13.65 -0.40
N GLY A 47 -19.25 -13.94 -1.71
CA GLY A 47 -20.20 -14.89 -2.29
C GLY A 47 -21.66 -14.49 -2.11
N ARG A 48 -22.02 -13.22 -2.34
CA ARG A 48 -23.43 -12.87 -2.46
C ARG A 48 -23.94 -13.44 -3.78
N GLN A 49 -24.72 -14.53 -3.70
CA GLN A 49 -25.62 -14.96 -4.77
C GLN A 49 -26.52 -13.77 -5.13
N SER A 50 -26.10 -12.93 -6.08
CA SER A 50 -26.99 -11.89 -6.60
C SER A 50 -27.98 -12.57 -7.52
N ALA A 51 -29.26 -12.35 -7.25
CA ALA A 51 -30.43 -12.82 -8.00
C ALA A 51 -30.57 -12.18 -9.40
N THR A 52 -29.45 -11.85 -10.03
CA THR A 52 -29.35 -11.25 -11.36
C THR A 52 -28.32 -12.06 -12.12
N GLY A 53 -28.80 -12.95 -12.98
CA GLY A 53 -28.05 -13.99 -13.70
C GLY A 53 -27.07 -13.47 -14.75
N PHE A 54 -26.21 -12.51 -14.39
CA PHE A 54 -25.03 -12.20 -15.18
C PHE A 54 -23.94 -11.65 -14.27
N ILE A 55 -22.71 -12.08 -14.57
CA ILE A 55 -21.40 -11.52 -14.16
C ILE A 55 -20.62 -12.40 -13.15
N PHE A 56 -19.77 -13.24 -13.76
CA PHE A 56 -18.70 -14.11 -13.25
C PHE A 56 -19.09 -15.46 -12.64
N GLU A 57 -19.62 -16.32 -13.50
CA GLU A 57 -19.73 -17.78 -13.30
C GLU A 57 -18.37 -18.51 -13.33
N SER A 58 -17.29 -17.86 -12.87
CA SER A 58 -15.98 -18.48 -12.97
C SER A 58 -15.09 -18.22 -11.79
N ALA A 59 -14.75 -19.31 -11.12
CA ALA A 59 -13.89 -19.34 -9.96
C ALA A 59 -12.49 -18.73 -10.23
N TRP A 60 -12.08 -18.56 -11.51
CA TRP A 60 -10.87 -17.81 -11.89
C TRP A 60 -10.98 -16.29 -11.68
N ALA A 61 -12.18 -15.70 -11.84
CA ALA A 61 -12.35 -14.25 -11.71
C ALA A 61 -12.09 -13.78 -10.26
N ASN A 62 -12.55 -14.55 -9.27
CA ASN A 62 -12.32 -14.27 -7.85
C ASN A 62 -10.83 -14.35 -7.48
N PHE A 63 -10.09 -15.30 -8.06
CA PHE A 63 -8.64 -15.40 -7.87
C PHE A 63 -7.91 -14.17 -8.43
N VAL A 64 -8.25 -13.74 -9.65
CA VAL A 64 -7.64 -12.55 -10.28
C VAL A 64 -7.97 -11.28 -9.48
N ILE A 65 -9.21 -11.11 -9.01
CA ILE A 65 -9.60 -9.95 -8.18
C ILE A 65 -8.81 -9.91 -6.88
N ASN A 66 -8.63 -11.05 -6.21
CA ASN A 66 -7.81 -11.14 -5.00
C ASN A 66 -6.35 -10.75 -5.28
N LEU A 67 -5.76 -11.24 -6.37
CA LEU A 67 -4.39 -10.89 -6.75
C LEU A 67 -4.25 -9.38 -7.02
N LEU A 68 -5.20 -8.79 -7.75
CA LEU A 68 -5.23 -7.35 -8.01
C LEU A 68 -5.36 -6.55 -6.70
N MET A 69 -6.11 -7.06 -5.72
CA MET A 69 -6.24 -6.42 -4.41
C MET A 69 -4.91 -6.44 -3.64
N PHE A 70 -4.14 -7.53 -3.69
CA PHE A 70 -2.79 -7.61 -3.12
C PHE A 70 -1.83 -6.58 -3.76
N VAL A 71 -1.83 -6.50 -5.09
CA VAL A 71 -0.98 -5.54 -5.82
C VAL A 71 -1.37 -4.10 -5.49
N LEU A 72 -2.67 -3.79 -5.46
CA LEU A 72 -3.17 -2.46 -5.14
C LEU A 72 -2.84 -2.07 -3.69
N ALA A 73 -3.04 -2.99 -2.74
CA ALA A 73 -2.70 -2.76 -1.35
C ALA A 73 -1.19 -2.53 -1.20
N GLY A 74 -0.36 -3.33 -1.89
CA GLY A 74 1.10 -3.16 -1.90
C GLY A 74 1.51 -1.80 -2.45
N HIS A 75 0.86 -1.34 -3.53
CA HIS A 75 1.07 -0.01 -4.08
C HIS A 75 0.72 1.11 -3.08
N VAL A 76 -0.41 0.99 -2.38
CA VAL A 76 -0.83 1.98 -1.36
C VAL A 76 0.17 1.99 -0.20
N VAL A 77 0.52 0.84 0.36
CA VAL A 77 1.47 0.72 1.47
C VAL A 77 2.84 1.26 1.07
N GLY A 78 3.35 0.90 -0.11
CA GLY A 78 4.61 1.40 -0.63
C GLY A 78 4.63 2.92 -0.83
N SER A 79 3.54 3.47 -1.35
CA SER A 79 3.39 4.92 -1.55
C SER A 79 3.34 5.68 -0.22
N CYS A 80 2.55 5.18 0.74
CA CYS A 80 2.48 5.75 2.09
C CYS A 80 3.85 5.69 2.78
N TRP A 81 4.54 4.55 2.69
CA TRP A 81 5.87 4.38 3.26
C TRP A 81 6.88 5.39 2.70
N TYR A 82 6.91 5.55 1.37
CA TYR A 82 7.80 6.52 0.74
C TYR A 82 7.46 7.97 1.15
N LEU A 83 6.18 8.33 1.16
CA LEU A 83 5.73 9.68 1.55
C LEU A 83 6.01 9.97 3.03
N PHE A 84 5.76 9.03 3.93
CA PHE A 84 6.07 9.16 5.34
C PHE A 84 7.58 9.27 5.57
N GLY A 85 8.40 8.52 4.81
CA GLY A 85 9.85 8.70 4.81
C GLY A 85 10.26 10.13 4.45
N LEU A 86 9.68 10.70 3.38
CA LEU A 86 9.93 12.10 3.01
C LEU A 86 9.46 13.10 4.09
N GLN A 87 8.35 12.83 4.76
CA GLN A 87 7.88 13.66 5.89
C GLN A 87 8.87 13.62 7.05
N ARG A 88 9.44 12.45 7.35
CA ARG A 88 10.48 12.30 8.38
C ARG A 88 11.75 13.05 8.00
N VAL A 89 12.17 13.02 6.73
CA VAL A 89 13.29 13.84 6.23
C VAL A 89 12.98 15.32 6.41
N ASN A 90 11.78 15.77 6.04
CA ASN A 90 11.38 17.17 6.23
C ASN A 90 11.41 17.57 7.72
N GLN A 91 10.95 16.69 8.61
CA GLN A 91 11.04 16.92 10.06
C GLN A 91 12.48 17.02 10.56
N CYS A 92 13.38 16.17 10.06
CA CYS A 92 14.81 16.29 10.37
C CYS A 92 15.38 17.64 9.89
N LEU A 93 15.10 18.02 8.64
CA LEU A 93 15.54 19.31 8.08
C LEU A 93 14.94 20.50 8.83
N GLN A 94 13.73 20.35 9.36
CA GLN A 94 13.11 21.36 10.23
C GLN A 94 13.90 21.53 11.54
N ASN A 95 14.27 20.42 12.18
CA ASN A 95 15.07 20.44 13.41
C ASN A 95 16.48 20.96 13.17
N ALA A 96 17.12 20.58 12.06
CA ALA A 96 18.44 21.10 11.68
C ALA A 96 18.40 22.62 11.43
N CYS A 97 17.35 23.09 10.77
CA CYS A 97 17.17 24.52 10.47
C CYS A 97 16.85 25.35 11.72
N SER A 98 16.18 24.79 12.73
CA SER A 98 15.87 25.55 13.96
C SER A 98 17.10 25.83 14.83
N VAL A 99 18.16 25.04 14.69
CA VAL A 99 19.43 25.20 15.42
C VAL A 99 20.56 25.79 14.57
N SER A 100 20.34 25.96 13.27
CA SER A 100 21.33 26.51 12.34
C SER A 100 21.37 28.05 12.40
N ASN A 101 22.57 28.61 12.17
CA ASN A 101 22.77 30.05 12.04
C ASN A 101 22.41 30.58 10.63
N ILE A 102 22.00 29.71 9.69
CA ILE A 102 21.65 30.10 8.32
C ILE A 102 20.26 30.72 8.31
N SER A 103 20.21 32.06 8.17
CA SER A 103 18.95 32.78 7.96
C SER A 103 18.24 32.26 6.70
N SER A 104 16.92 32.08 6.77
CA SER A 104 16.08 31.63 5.65
C SER A 104 16.22 30.17 5.22
N CYS A 105 16.84 29.28 6.03
CA CYS A 105 16.88 27.84 5.75
C CYS A 105 15.49 27.21 5.51
N LYS A 106 14.43 27.79 6.07
CA LYS A 106 13.03 27.34 5.87
C LYS A 106 12.58 27.38 4.41
N VAL A 107 13.11 28.32 3.62
CA VAL A 107 12.74 28.51 2.20
C VAL A 107 13.25 27.37 1.33
N PHE A 108 14.43 26.83 1.65
CA PHE A 108 15.07 25.77 0.86
C PHE A 108 14.54 24.37 1.16
N ARG A 109 13.67 24.20 2.17
CA ARG A 109 13.04 22.92 2.49
C ARG A 109 11.85 22.60 1.59
N ASP A 110 11.20 23.62 1.03
CA ASP A 110 9.97 23.45 0.24
C ASP A 110 10.32 23.40 -1.25
N CYS A 111 9.94 22.33 -1.96
CA CYS A 111 10.22 22.17 -3.39
C CYS A 111 9.26 23.00 -4.28
N GLY A 112 8.80 24.17 -3.83
CA GLY A 112 7.67 24.90 -4.39
C GLY A 112 7.86 26.42 -4.63
N LEU A 113 8.05 26.76 -5.91
CA LEU A 113 7.52 27.92 -6.68
C LEU A 113 7.70 29.39 -6.25
N ASN A 114 8.33 29.73 -5.12
CA ASN A 114 8.67 31.13 -4.82
C ASN A 114 10.19 31.36 -4.82
N PHE A 115 10.86 30.85 -5.86
CA PHE A 115 12.24 31.23 -6.14
C PHE A 115 12.22 32.32 -7.20
N ASP A 116 11.87 33.55 -6.80
CA ASP A 116 12.29 34.71 -7.57
C ASP A 116 13.83 34.76 -7.48
N ILE A 117 14.46 34.39 -8.59
CA ILE A 117 15.89 34.15 -8.74
C ILE A 117 16.63 35.49 -8.64
N GLY A 118 17.12 35.81 -7.45
CA GLY A 118 18.26 36.70 -7.24
C GLY A 118 19.47 35.88 -6.77
N GLY A 119 20.66 36.16 -7.30
CA GLY A 119 21.88 35.37 -7.08
C GLY A 119 22.33 35.16 -5.62
N GLN A 120 21.78 35.91 -4.65
CA GLN A 120 22.03 35.67 -3.23
C GLN A 120 21.35 34.38 -2.70
N ASN A 121 20.23 33.96 -3.28
CA ASN A 121 19.52 32.77 -2.82
C ASN A 121 20.23 31.47 -3.23
N GLU A 122 21.02 31.49 -4.31
CA GLU A 122 21.78 30.32 -4.75
C GLU A 122 22.96 30.02 -3.82
N GLN A 123 23.69 31.05 -3.38
CA GLN A 123 24.79 30.88 -2.42
C GLN A 123 24.30 30.37 -1.05
N ILE A 124 23.20 30.91 -0.54
CA ILE A 124 22.62 30.46 0.74
C ILE A 124 22.05 29.04 0.60
N SER A 125 21.46 28.69 -0.54
CA SER A 125 21.04 27.31 -0.83
C SER A 125 22.21 26.34 -0.81
N GLN A 126 23.34 26.70 -1.45
CA GLN A 126 24.56 25.89 -1.43
C GLN A 126 25.15 25.78 -0.02
N GLN A 127 25.11 26.84 0.77
CA GLN A 127 25.50 26.79 2.19
C GLN A 127 24.62 25.83 2.98
N TRP A 128 23.29 25.88 2.79
CA TRP A 128 22.35 25.00 3.48
C TRP A 128 22.48 23.52 3.09
N VAL A 129 22.69 23.23 1.80
CA VAL A 129 22.86 21.84 1.32
C VAL A 129 24.15 21.22 1.85
N ASN A 130 25.20 22.02 2.05
CA ASN A 130 26.50 21.56 2.56
C ASN A 130 26.63 21.67 4.09
N GLU A 131 25.63 22.20 4.79
CA GLU A 131 25.64 22.33 6.24
C GLU A 131 25.63 20.94 6.91
N PRO A 132 26.53 20.64 7.88
CA PRO A 132 26.59 19.33 8.53
C PRO A 132 25.27 18.86 9.15
N ALA A 133 24.51 19.78 9.75
CA ALA A 133 23.21 19.45 10.34
C ALA A 133 22.16 19.06 9.27
N SER A 134 22.26 19.61 8.06
CA SER A 134 21.38 19.32 6.93
C SER A 134 21.76 17.99 6.28
N THR A 135 23.05 17.77 6.02
CA THR A 135 23.56 16.53 5.41
C THR A 135 23.34 15.31 6.31
N ALA A 136 23.44 15.48 7.63
CA ALA A 136 23.13 14.44 8.62
C ALA A 136 21.69 13.90 8.51
N CYS A 137 20.74 14.66 7.96
CA CYS A 137 19.38 14.17 7.74
C CYS A 137 19.27 13.12 6.64
N PHE A 138 20.28 12.99 5.78
CA PHE A 138 20.33 11.96 4.74
C PHE A 138 21.28 10.81 5.08
N ASP A 139 21.96 10.91 6.21
CA ASP A 139 22.68 9.80 6.82
C ASP A 139 21.69 8.95 7.65
N THR A 140 21.72 7.64 7.43
CA THR A 140 20.83 6.68 8.10
C THR A 140 21.60 5.69 8.98
N GLY A 141 22.88 5.98 9.25
CA GLY A 141 23.72 5.18 10.14
C GLY A 141 23.18 5.09 11.57
N ASN A 142 23.63 4.07 12.31
CA ASN A 142 23.15 3.76 13.66
C ASN A 142 23.48 4.84 14.71
N ASP A 143 24.50 5.68 14.47
CA ASP A 143 24.97 6.72 15.41
C ASP A 143 24.33 8.10 15.14
N THR A 144 23.26 8.15 14.34
CA THR A 144 22.60 9.41 13.99
C THR A 144 21.58 9.84 15.07
N ASN A 145 21.52 11.15 15.31
CA ASN A 145 20.58 11.74 16.28
C ASN A 145 19.10 11.60 15.86
N PHE A 146 18.83 11.36 14.58
CA PHE A 146 17.47 11.22 14.05
C PHE A 146 17.17 9.79 13.64
N GLN A 147 16.34 9.11 14.43
CA GLN A 147 15.98 7.72 14.20
C GLN A 147 14.86 7.60 13.15
N TYR A 148 15.21 7.00 12.01
CA TYR A 148 14.29 6.78 10.87
C TYR A 148 13.54 5.45 10.90
N GLY A 149 14.00 4.47 11.70
CA GLY A 149 13.37 3.15 11.81
C GLY A 149 13.08 2.52 10.44
N ILE A 150 11.81 2.17 10.20
CA ILE A 150 11.38 1.54 8.94
C ILE A 150 11.57 2.43 7.70
N TYR A 151 11.81 3.73 7.86
CA TYR A 151 11.98 4.68 6.76
C TYR A 151 13.43 4.88 6.32
N GLN A 152 14.42 4.27 6.97
CA GLN A 152 15.84 4.42 6.60
C GLN A 152 16.07 4.20 5.08
N GLN A 153 15.51 3.12 4.53
CA GLN A 153 15.64 2.83 3.10
C GLN A 153 14.87 3.84 2.22
N ALA A 154 13.79 4.44 2.71
CA ALA A 154 13.06 5.49 1.99
C ALA A 154 13.90 6.77 1.87
N VAL A 155 14.66 7.12 2.92
CA VAL A 155 15.59 8.27 2.90
C VAL A 155 16.66 8.06 1.83
N LEU A 156 17.30 6.89 1.81
CA LEU A 156 18.31 6.55 0.81
C LEU A 156 17.72 6.48 -0.61
N LEU A 157 16.46 6.05 -0.74
CA LEU A 157 15.76 6.02 -2.02
C LEU A 157 15.43 7.43 -2.54
N ALA A 158 15.11 8.37 -1.64
CA ALA A 158 14.80 9.75 -1.98
C ALA A 158 15.98 10.48 -2.65
N THR A 159 17.23 10.05 -2.39
CA THR A 159 18.43 10.63 -3.02
C THR A 159 18.67 10.11 -4.45
N LYS A 160 18.01 9.03 -4.88
CA LYS A 160 18.19 8.48 -6.24
C LYS A 160 17.54 9.36 -7.30
N HIS A 161 18.19 9.64 -8.43
CA HIS A 161 17.63 10.56 -9.43
C HIS A 161 16.41 10.01 -10.20
N SER A 162 16.33 8.69 -10.42
CA SER A 162 15.27 8.10 -11.25
C SER A 162 13.95 7.97 -10.50
N ALA A 163 12.91 8.64 -11.00
CA ALA A 163 11.54 8.50 -10.50
C ALA A 163 11.01 7.08 -10.64
N VAL A 164 11.40 6.37 -11.70
CA VAL A 164 11.04 4.96 -11.93
C VAL A 164 11.64 4.08 -10.84
N THR A 165 12.91 4.29 -10.49
CA THR A 165 13.57 3.54 -9.40
C THR A 165 12.87 3.76 -8.07
N ARG A 166 12.53 5.02 -7.74
CA ARG A 166 11.78 5.36 -6.52
C ARG A 166 10.43 4.66 -6.48
N TYR A 167 9.69 4.68 -7.59
CA TYR A 167 8.38 4.06 -7.69
C TYR A 167 8.44 2.54 -7.58
N VAL A 168 9.28 1.88 -8.39
CA VAL A 168 9.38 0.41 -8.43
C VAL A 168 9.85 -0.14 -7.11
N TYR A 169 10.85 0.50 -6.48
CA TYR A 169 11.36 0.06 -5.18
C TYR A 169 10.29 0.24 -4.08
N SER A 170 9.57 1.37 -4.08
CA SER A 170 8.48 1.59 -3.11
C SER A 170 7.35 0.57 -3.29
N LEU A 171 6.97 0.27 -4.53
CA LEU A 171 5.98 -0.77 -4.84
C LEU A 171 6.44 -2.15 -4.36
N PHE A 172 7.70 -2.50 -4.63
CA PHE A 172 8.30 -3.75 -4.16
C PHE A 172 8.27 -3.84 -2.63
N TRP A 173 8.70 -2.78 -1.94
CA TRP A 173 8.68 -2.72 -0.48
C TRP A 173 7.28 -2.95 0.07
N GLY A 174 6.28 -2.22 -0.44
CA GLY A 174 4.90 -2.37 0.02
C GLY A 174 4.31 -3.76 -0.25
N PHE A 175 4.60 -4.34 -1.42
CA PHE A 175 4.17 -5.69 -1.76
C PHE A 175 4.82 -6.74 -0.85
N GLN A 176 6.12 -6.60 -0.57
CA GLN A 176 6.86 -7.46 0.35
C GLN A 176 6.23 -7.41 1.75
N GLN A 177 6.02 -6.21 2.31
CA GLN A 177 5.52 -6.08 3.67
C GLN A 177 4.10 -6.64 3.86
N ILE A 178 3.22 -6.51 2.87
CA ILE A 178 1.89 -7.14 2.93
C ILE A 178 2.02 -8.67 2.86
N SER A 179 2.85 -9.17 1.95
CA SER A 179 3.03 -10.60 1.73
C SER A 179 3.72 -11.31 2.90
N THR A 180 4.54 -10.60 3.67
CA THR A 180 5.25 -11.15 4.84
C THR A 180 4.61 -10.78 6.16
N LEU A 181 3.44 -10.11 6.15
CA LEU A 181 2.77 -9.60 7.36
C LEU A 181 3.71 -8.73 8.22
N ALA A 182 4.49 -7.87 7.56
CA ALA A 182 5.51 -7.03 8.16
C ALA A 182 6.56 -7.80 9.00
N GLY A 183 6.81 -9.08 8.69
CA GLY A 183 7.64 -9.97 9.51
C GLY A 183 9.11 -9.56 9.69
N ASN A 184 9.60 -8.60 8.90
CA ASN A 184 10.96 -8.06 8.98
C ASN A 184 11.00 -6.56 9.33
N LEU A 185 9.90 -5.96 9.79
CA LEU A 185 9.91 -4.56 10.23
C LEU A 185 10.28 -4.44 11.69
N ILE A 186 11.22 -3.54 11.97
CA ILE A 186 11.56 -3.09 13.31
C ILE A 186 11.29 -1.57 13.34
N PRO A 187 10.11 -1.13 13.83
CA PRO A 187 9.82 0.29 13.97
C PRO A 187 10.67 0.91 15.07
N SER A 188 10.96 2.20 14.93
CA SER A 188 11.49 3.00 16.03
C SER A 188 10.40 3.25 17.09
N TYR A 189 10.77 3.93 18.17
CA TYR A 189 9.80 4.40 19.18
C TYR A 189 8.88 5.53 18.70
N PHE A 190 8.95 5.91 17.43
CA PHE A 190 8.02 6.88 16.86
C PHE A 190 6.63 6.23 16.68
N GLU A 191 5.63 6.78 17.39
CA GLU A 191 4.26 6.24 17.43
C GLU A 191 3.64 6.06 16.03
N GLY A 192 3.92 6.98 15.09
CA GLY A 192 3.41 6.89 13.72
C GLY A 192 3.95 5.67 12.94
N GLU A 193 5.19 5.26 13.20
CA GLU A 193 5.76 4.03 12.61
C GLU A 193 5.07 2.81 13.17
N VAL A 194 4.89 2.76 14.49
CA VAL A 194 4.25 1.63 15.17
C VAL A 194 2.82 1.44 14.68
N LEU A 195 2.03 2.52 14.63
CA LEU A 195 0.65 2.48 14.13
C LEU A 195 0.59 2.07 12.65
N PHE A 196 1.51 2.56 11.82
CA PHE A 196 1.57 2.18 10.41
C PHE A 196 1.93 0.70 10.23
N THR A 197 2.91 0.19 10.98
CA THR A 197 3.28 -1.23 10.98
C THR A 197 2.12 -2.12 11.44
N MET A 198 1.41 -1.74 12.51
CA MET A 198 0.20 -2.46 12.96
C MET A 198 -0.88 -2.50 11.86
N ALA A 199 -1.09 -1.39 11.14
CA ALA A 199 -2.03 -1.34 10.04
C ALA A 199 -1.63 -2.25 8.87
N ILE A 200 -0.34 -2.35 8.54
CA ILE A 200 0.17 -3.28 7.52
C ILE A 200 -0.11 -4.74 7.93
N VAL A 201 0.16 -5.11 9.19
CA VAL A 201 -0.10 -6.46 9.70
C VAL A 201 -1.58 -6.79 9.59
N GLY A 202 -2.46 -5.90 10.08
CA GLY A 202 -3.91 -6.10 10.02
C GLY A 202 -4.44 -6.22 8.59
N LEU A 203 -3.97 -5.36 7.67
CA LEU A 203 -4.34 -5.41 6.26
C LEU A 203 -3.84 -6.70 5.60
N GLY A 204 -2.61 -7.10 5.85
CA GLY A 204 -2.04 -8.34 5.34
C GLY A 204 -2.85 -9.56 5.80
N LEU A 205 -3.17 -9.66 7.10
CA LEU A 205 -3.97 -10.77 7.64
C LEU A 205 -5.35 -10.86 6.99
N LEU A 206 -6.02 -9.72 6.80
CA LEU A 206 -7.32 -9.67 6.11
C LEU A 206 -7.21 -10.18 4.67
N LEU A 207 -6.19 -9.73 3.93
CA LEU A 207 -5.98 -10.14 2.54
C LEU A 207 -5.63 -11.62 2.43
N PHE A 208 -4.81 -12.15 3.34
CA PHE A 208 -4.50 -13.59 3.41
C PHE A 208 -5.75 -14.42 3.71
N ALA A 209 -6.59 -13.99 4.65
CA ALA A 209 -7.85 -14.68 4.96
C ALA A 209 -8.78 -14.73 3.74
N LEU A 210 -8.91 -13.62 2.99
CA LEU A 210 -9.71 -13.55 1.76
C LEU A 210 -9.13 -14.43 0.64
N LEU A 211 -7.80 -14.50 0.53
CA LEU A 211 -7.13 -15.36 -0.45
C LEU A 211 -7.39 -16.84 -0.16
N ILE A 212 -7.17 -17.26 1.09
CA ILE A 212 -7.35 -18.64 1.53
C ILE A 212 -8.81 -19.07 1.36
N GLY A 213 -9.77 -18.25 1.82
CA GLY A 213 -11.19 -18.56 1.68
C GLY A 213 -11.61 -18.75 0.22
N ASN A 214 -11.14 -17.88 -0.67
CA ASN A 214 -11.45 -17.98 -2.09
C ASN A 214 -10.75 -19.16 -2.79
N MET A 215 -9.51 -19.49 -2.39
CA MET A 215 -8.81 -20.67 -2.89
C MET A 215 -9.50 -21.97 -2.46
N GLN A 216 -9.97 -22.05 -1.20
CA GLN A 216 -10.73 -23.20 -0.70
C GLN A 216 -12.02 -23.39 -1.50
N ASN A 217 -12.80 -22.33 -1.73
CA ASN A 217 -14.02 -22.38 -2.54
C ASN A 217 -13.74 -22.83 -3.99
N PHE A 218 -12.65 -22.34 -4.60
CA PHE A 218 -12.22 -22.75 -5.93
C PHE A 218 -11.89 -24.24 -6.01
N LEU A 219 -11.07 -24.75 -5.07
CA LEU A 219 -10.68 -26.15 -5.02
C LEU A 219 -11.86 -27.08 -4.76
N GLN A 220 -12.80 -26.67 -3.89
CA GLN A 220 -14.03 -27.41 -3.65
C GLN A 220 -14.91 -27.49 -4.91
N ALA A 221 -15.06 -26.40 -5.67
CA ALA A 221 -15.84 -26.38 -6.90
C ALA A 221 -15.23 -27.27 -8.02
N LEU A 222 -13.90 -27.29 -8.15
CA LEU A 222 -13.22 -28.23 -9.06
C LEU A 222 -13.40 -29.68 -8.61
N GLY A 223 -13.29 -29.94 -7.30
CA GLY A 223 -13.47 -31.25 -6.71
C GLY A 223 -14.87 -31.82 -6.93
N SER A 224 -15.91 -31.00 -6.69
CA SER A 224 -17.30 -31.41 -6.89
C SER A 224 -17.61 -31.71 -8.36
N ARG A 225 -17.16 -30.87 -9.30
CA ARG A 225 -17.32 -31.12 -10.74
C ARG A 225 -16.61 -32.40 -11.19
N LYS A 226 -15.41 -32.66 -10.70
CA LYS A 226 -14.68 -33.90 -10.97
C LYS A 226 -15.42 -35.12 -10.41
N LEU A 227 -15.94 -35.01 -9.19
CA LEU A 227 -16.73 -36.06 -8.56
C LEU A 227 -18.02 -36.33 -9.33
N GLU A 228 -18.72 -35.29 -9.78
CA GLU A 228 -19.93 -35.41 -10.60
C GLU A 228 -19.65 -36.13 -11.92
N MET A 229 -18.57 -35.77 -12.63
CA MET A 229 -18.17 -36.48 -13.86
C MET A 229 -17.83 -37.96 -13.58
N GLN A 230 -17.17 -38.24 -12.46
CA GLN A 230 -16.84 -39.62 -12.05
C GLN A 230 -18.08 -40.44 -11.68
N LEU A 231 -19.08 -39.81 -11.04
CA LEU A 231 -20.36 -40.44 -10.72
C LEU A 231 -21.16 -40.72 -11.98
N ARG A 232 -21.34 -39.72 -12.86
CA ARG A 232 -22.02 -39.91 -14.15
C ARG A 232 -21.36 -40.99 -15.01
N ARG A 233 -20.03 -41.06 -15.04
CA ARG A 233 -19.30 -42.12 -15.76
C ARG A 233 -19.62 -43.51 -15.18
N ARG A 234 -19.62 -43.65 -13.85
CA ARG A 234 -19.99 -44.91 -13.19
C ARG A 234 -21.44 -45.29 -13.42
N ASP A 235 -22.36 -44.33 -13.39
CA ASP A 235 -23.78 -44.57 -13.66
C ASP A 235 -24.00 -45.05 -15.10
N VAL A 236 -23.30 -44.46 -16.07
CA VAL A 236 -23.33 -44.90 -17.48
C VAL A 236 -22.74 -46.31 -17.63
N GLU A 237 -21.58 -46.60 -17.01
CA GLU A 237 -20.98 -47.94 -17.00
C GLU A 237 -21.92 -48.99 -16.40
N GLN A 238 -22.56 -48.67 -15.28
CA GLN A 238 -23.51 -49.56 -14.61
C GLN A 238 -24.77 -49.77 -15.46
N TRP A 239 -25.31 -48.72 -16.06
CA TRP A 239 -26.44 -48.80 -16.99
C TRP A 239 -26.12 -49.67 -18.21
N MET A 240 -24.93 -49.51 -18.79
CA MET A 240 -24.49 -50.31 -19.94
C MET A 240 -24.36 -51.80 -19.58
N SER A 241 -23.82 -52.08 -18.39
CA SER A 241 -23.71 -53.46 -17.89
C SER A 241 -25.08 -54.11 -17.68
N HIS A 242 -26.04 -53.38 -17.10
CA HIS A 242 -27.40 -53.86 -16.86
C HIS A 242 -28.16 -54.20 -18.14
N ARG A 243 -27.94 -53.43 -19.22
CA ARG A 243 -28.54 -53.66 -20.55
C ARG A 243 -27.84 -54.75 -21.38
N ARG A 244 -26.76 -55.35 -20.87
CA ARG A 244 -25.92 -56.35 -21.57
C ARG A 244 -25.48 -55.89 -22.97
N LEU A 245 -25.04 -54.65 -23.09
CA LEU A 245 -24.52 -54.13 -24.36
C LEU A 245 -23.26 -54.92 -24.80
N PRO A 246 -23.15 -55.29 -26.09
CA PRO A 246 -21.93 -55.87 -26.65
C PRO A 246 -20.72 -54.94 -26.42
N GLU A 247 -19.53 -55.50 -26.24
CA GLU A 247 -18.29 -54.73 -25.97
C GLU A 247 -17.99 -53.68 -27.05
N ASP A 248 -18.39 -53.94 -28.30
CA ASP A 248 -18.19 -53.01 -29.43
C ASP A 248 -19.00 -51.71 -29.28
N LEU A 249 -20.11 -51.73 -28.53
CA LEU A 249 -20.95 -50.55 -28.24
C LEU A 249 -20.61 -49.90 -26.89
N ARG A 250 -19.72 -50.50 -26.10
CA ARG A 250 -19.35 -50.07 -24.75
C ARG A 250 -18.04 -49.28 -24.69
N ARG A 251 -17.23 -49.36 -25.76
CA ARG A 251 -16.00 -48.59 -25.98
C ARG A 251 -16.31 -47.23 -26.60
#